data_AF-A0A3P8IQY1-F1
#
_entry.id   AF-A0A3P8IQY1-F1
#
_cell.length_a   1.000
_cell.length_b   1.000
_cell.length_c   1.000
_cell.angle_alpha   90.00
_cell.angle_beta   90.00
_cell.angle_gamma   90.00
#
_symmetry.space_group_name_H-M   'P 1'
#
loop_
_entity.id
_entity.type
_entity.pdbx_description
1 polymer ?
#
loop_
_entity_poly.entity_id
_entity_poly.type
_entity_poly.pdbx_seq_one_letter_code
_entity_poly.pdbx_strand_id
1 'polypeptide(L)'
;MTYPVDGKIQDRFAEGILLTLIEDGPKALQEPENYDVRANIMWAATQALNGLIGAGVPQDWATHMLGHELTAMHGLDHAQTLAIVLPVLWNEKRDTKRAKLLQYAARVWNITEGSEDERIDAAIAATRNFFEQLGVPTRLSGYGLDGSSIPALLAKLEEHGMTQLGENQDITLDVSRRIYEAAR
;
A
#
# COMPACT_ATOMS: atom_id res chain seq x y z
N MET A 1 -6.55 0.84 -0.93
CA MET A 1 -7.60 1.38 -0.03
C MET A 1 -8.41 2.39 -0.82
N THR A 2 -9.75 2.40 -0.74
CA THR A 2 -10.62 3.24 -1.59
C THR A 2 -11.69 3.96 -0.75
N TYR A 3 -12.93 4.08 -1.25
CA TYR A 3 -14.10 4.59 -0.53
C TYR A 3 -15.14 3.47 -0.30
N PRO A 4 -16.03 3.58 0.72
CA PRO A 4 -16.97 2.53 1.05
C PRO A 4 -18.09 2.41 0.01
N VAL A 5 -18.46 1.16 -0.31
CA VAL A 5 -19.61 0.80 -1.16
C VAL A 5 -20.50 -0.29 -0.52
N ASP A 6 -20.37 -0.47 0.80
CA ASP A 6 -21.08 -1.49 1.60
C ASP A 6 -20.83 -2.96 1.18
N GLY A 7 -19.68 -3.25 0.55
CA GLY A 7 -19.23 -4.59 0.20
C GLY A 7 -18.75 -5.41 1.40
N LYS A 8 -19.65 -5.77 2.32
CA LYS A 8 -19.31 -6.40 3.61
C LYS A 8 -18.50 -7.70 3.46
N ILE A 9 -18.80 -8.54 2.46
CA ILE A 9 -18.07 -9.80 2.23
C ILE A 9 -16.65 -9.52 1.74
N GLN A 10 -16.51 -8.65 0.74
CA GLN A 10 -15.23 -8.22 0.19
C GLN A 10 -14.36 -7.60 1.29
N ASP A 11 -14.96 -6.73 2.11
CA ASP A 11 -14.29 -6.12 3.25
C ASP A 11 -13.76 -7.15 4.25
N ARG A 12 -14.59 -8.11 4.67
CA ARG A 12 -14.16 -9.15 5.63
C ARG A 12 -13.09 -10.06 5.06
N PHE A 13 -13.16 -10.40 3.78
CA PHE A 13 -12.15 -11.23 3.13
C PHE A 13 -10.82 -10.47 3.01
N ALA A 14 -10.85 -9.20 2.58
CA ALA A 14 -9.65 -8.36 2.53
C ALA A 14 -9.05 -8.15 3.93
N GLU A 15 -9.86 -7.87 4.95
CA GLU A 15 -9.44 -7.75 6.36
C GLU A 15 -8.77 -9.06 6.84
N GLY A 16 -9.36 -10.22 6.55
CA GLY A 16 -8.82 -11.53 6.94
C GLY A 16 -7.48 -11.85 6.28
N ILE A 17 -7.32 -11.52 5.00
CA ILE A 17 -6.04 -11.67 4.28
C ILE A 17 -4.96 -10.82 4.96
N LEU A 18 -5.24 -9.55 5.24
CA LEU A 18 -4.29 -8.63 5.86
C LEU A 18 -3.88 -9.08 7.26
N LEU A 19 -4.85 -9.48 8.09
CA LEU A 19 -4.59 -10.02 9.43
C LEU A 19 -3.70 -11.27 9.38
N THR A 20 -3.99 -12.19 8.46
CA THR A 20 -3.18 -13.42 8.26
C THR A 20 -1.74 -13.09 7.87
N LEU A 21 -1.56 -12.14 6.93
CA LEU A 21 -0.22 -11.72 6.48
C LEU A 21 0.56 -10.98 7.58
N ILE A 22 -0.11 -10.18 8.41
CA ILE A 22 0.51 -9.50 9.55
C ILE A 22 0.95 -10.51 10.61
N GLU A 23 0.13 -11.52 10.87
CA GLU A 23 0.42 -12.54 11.88
C GLU A 23 1.55 -13.49 11.43
N ASP A 24 1.45 -14.07 10.24
CA ASP A 24 2.35 -15.13 9.80
C ASP A 24 3.52 -14.63 8.95
N GLY A 25 3.43 -13.42 8.38
CA GLY A 25 4.49 -12.81 7.56
C GLY A 25 5.86 -12.78 8.23
N PRO A 26 5.99 -12.21 9.45
CA PRO A 26 7.25 -12.22 10.19
C PRO A 26 7.72 -13.64 10.55
N LYS A 27 6.77 -14.54 10.88
CA LYS A 27 7.09 -15.94 11.21
C LYS A 27 7.72 -16.65 10.01
N ALA A 28 7.29 -16.40 8.78
CA ALA A 28 7.88 -17.05 7.61
C ALA A 28 9.33 -16.66 7.33
N LEU A 29 9.78 -15.50 7.82
CA LEU A 29 11.20 -15.10 7.77
C LEU A 29 12.02 -15.82 8.85
N GLN A 30 11.44 -16.04 10.03
CA GLN A 30 12.10 -16.65 11.19
C GLN A 30 12.08 -18.19 11.14
N GLU A 31 11.00 -18.75 10.60
CA GLU A 31 10.67 -20.17 10.54
C GLU A 31 10.41 -20.59 9.08
N PRO A 32 11.43 -20.55 8.20
CA PRO A 32 11.23 -20.70 6.76
C PRO A 32 10.69 -22.08 6.35
N GLU A 33 10.89 -23.12 7.16
CA GLU A 33 10.44 -24.49 6.88
C GLU A 33 9.14 -24.87 7.61
N ASN A 34 8.53 -23.94 8.37
CA ASN A 34 7.27 -24.20 9.07
C ASN A 34 6.11 -24.29 8.07
N TYR A 35 5.63 -25.51 7.80
CA TYR A 35 4.61 -25.77 6.79
C TYR A 35 3.34 -24.94 6.97
N ASP A 36 2.80 -24.84 8.18
CA ASP A 36 1.53 -24.15 8.43
C ASP A 36 1.65 -22.65 8.15
N VAL A 37 2.76 -22.03 8.60
CA VAL A 37 3.07 -20.63 8.33
C VAL A 37 3.22 -20.38 6.82
N ARG A 38 3.97 -21.24 6.12
CA ARG A 38 4.16 -21.09 4.67
C ARG A 38 2.86 -21.30 3.89
N ALA A 39 2.04 -22.27 4.30
CA ALA A 39 0.75 -22.57 3.68
C ALA A 39 -0.23 -21.41 3.86
N ASN A 40 -0.33 -20.84 5.06
CA ASN A 40 -1.18 -19.67 5.33
C ASN A 40 -0.80 -18.47 4.47
N ILE A 41 0.49 -18.12 4.41
CA ILE A 41 0.95 -17.01 3.56
C ILE A 41 0.66 -17.28 2.09
N MET A 42 0.99 -18.48 1.59
CA MET A 42 0.81 -18.83 0.19
C MET A 42 -0.67 -18.73 -0.22
N TRP A 43 -1.57 -19.19 0.64
CA TRP A 43 -3.00 -19.12 0.37
C TRP A 43 -3.55 -17.70 0.51
N ALA A 44 -3.13 -16.94 1.53
CA ALA A 44 -3.49 -15.53 1.68
C ALA A 44 -3.05 -14.70 0.46
N ALA A 45 -1.82 -14.90 -0.02
CA ALA A 45 -1.30 -14.27 -1.23
C ALA A 45 -2.09 -14.67 -2.49
N THR A 46 -2.46 -15.94 -2.62
CA THR A 46 -3.31 -16.41 -3.71
C THR A 46 -4.67 -15.69 -3.71
N GLN A 47 -5.30 -15.58 -2.54
CA GLN A 47 -6.59 -14.89 -2.40
C GLN A 47 -6.48 -13.37 -2.65
N ALA A 48 -5.36 -12.75 -2.28
CA ALA A 48 -5.12 -11.33 -2.50
C ALA A 48 -5.16 -10.94 -3.99
N LEU A 49 -4.86 -11.87 -4.92
CA LEU A 49 -4.91 -11.63 -6.36
C LEU A 49 -5.93 -12.52 -7.11
N ASN A 50 -6.80 -13.25 -6.42
CA ASN A 50 -7.76 -14.17 -7.05
C ASN A 50 -8.94 -13.45 -7.73
N GLY A 51 -9.17 -12.18 -7.38
CA GLY A 51 -10.25 -11.34 -7.93
C GLY A 51 -11.48 -11.23 -7.02
N LEU A 52 -11.70 -12.19 -6.11
CA LEU A 52 -12.87 -12.22 -5.21
C LEU A 52 -13.03 -10.93 -4.40
N ILE A 53 -11.96 -10.44 -3.76
CA ILE A 53 -11.99 -9.23 -2.94
C ILE A 53 -12.17 -7.93 -3.74
N GLY A 54 -11.94 -7.99 -5.06
CA GLY A 54 -12.08 -6.86 -5.98
C GLY A 54 -13.40 -6.85 -6.75
N ALA A 55 -14.24 -7.87 -6.61
CA ALA A 55 -15.47 -8.02 -7.37
C ALA A 55 -16.55 -7.05 -6.86
N GLY A 56 -16.99 -6.12 -7.71
CA GLY A 56 -18.08 -5.18 -7.40
C GLY A 56 -17.69 -4.05 -6.43
N VAL A 57 -16.39 -3.81 -6.22
CA VAL A 57 -15.89 -2.72 -5.37
C VAL A 57 -14.91 -1.81 -6.13
N PRO A 58 -14.77 -0.54 -5.74
CA PRO A 58 -13.77 0.35 -6.32
C PRO A 58 -12.36 -0.20 -6.10
N GLN A 59 -11.52 -0.10 -7.12
CA GLN A 59 -10.13 -0.53 -7.06
C GLN A 59 -9.19 0.67 -7.23
N ASP A 60 -8.07 0.62 -6.54
CA ASP A 60 -6.97 1.57 -6.70
C ASP A 60 -5.70 0.80 -7.05
N TRP A 61 -5.05 1.22 -8.14
CA TRP A 61 -3.80 0.68 -8.64
C TRP A 61 -2.69 1.75 -8.71
N ALA A 62 -2.94 2.97 -8.23
CA ALA A 62 -2.00 4.09 -8.32
C ALA A 62 -0.67 3.80 -7.61
N THR A 63 -0.70 3.14 -6.44
CA THR A 63 0.54 2.70 -5.77
C THR A 63 1.39 1.81 -6.68
N HIS A 64 0.76 0.88 -7.42
CA HIS A 64 1.47 0.01 -8.35
C HIS A 64 2.00 0.79 -9.55
N MET A 65 1.19 1.67 -10.14
CA MET A 65 1.61 2.45 -11.31
C MET A 65 2.78 3.39 -11.00
N LEU A 66 2.75 4.06 -9.84
CA LEU A 66 3.90 4.85 -9.37
C LEU A 66 5.10 3.95 -9.03
N GLY A 67 4.86 2.81 -8.38
CA GLY A 67 5.91 1.84 -8.06
C GLY A 67 6.62 1.26 -9.28
N HIS A 68 5.89 1.03 -10.39
CA HIS A 68 6.47 0.51 -11.63
C HIS A 68 7.55 1.44 -12.20
N GLU A 69 7.38 2.75 -12.14
CA GLU A 69 8.38 3.69 -12.64
C GLU A 69 9.66 3.68 -11.78
N LEU A 70 9.53 3.47 -10.46
CA LEU A 70 10.69 3.29 -9.58
C LEU A 70 11.45 2.01 -9.93
N THR A 71 10.75 0.91 -10.21
CA THR A 71 11.40 -0.34 -10.66
C THR A 71 12.06 -0.14 -12.02
N ALA A 72 11.36 0.44 -12.99
CA ALA A 72 11.86 0.64 -14.34
C ALA A 72 13.11 1.55 -14.38
N MET A 73 13.16 2.57 -13.53
CA MET A 73 14.24 3.55 -13.52
C MET A 73 15.42 3.15 -12.63
N HIS A 74 15.14 2.56 -11.46
CA HIS A 74 16.16 2.35 -10.42
C HIS A 74 16.44 0.87 -10.10
N GLY A 75 15.71 -0.05 -10.73
CA GLY A 75 15.91 -1.50 -10.51
C GLY A 75 15.47 -1.98 -9.13
N LEU A 76 14.67 -1.19 -8.40
CA LEU A 76 14.11 -1.62 -7.11
C LEU A 76 13.12 -2.76 -7.32
N ASP A 77 13.15 -3.74 -6.42
CA ASP A 77 12.19 -4.86 -6.44
C ASP A 77 10.76 -4.32 -6.35
N HIS A 78 9.83 -5.01 -6.98
CA HIS A 78 8.44 -4.56 -7.03
C HIS A 78 7.86 -4.27 -5.64
N ALA A 79 8.08 -5.15 -4.67
CA ALA A 79 7.59 -4.95 -3.30
C ALA A 79 8.24 -3.75 -2.57
N GLN A 80 9.51 -3.43 -2.89
CA GLN A 80 10.20 -2.27 -2.32
C GLN A 80 9.51 -0.98 -2.77
N THR A 81 9.15 -0.87 -4.05
CA THR A 81 8.50 0.33 -4.57
C THR A 81 7.09 0.52 -4.01
N LEU A 82 6.35 -0.57 -3.80
CA LEU A 82 5.05 -0.52 -3.11
C LEU A 82 5.19 -0.05 -1.65
N ALA A 83 6.18 -0.56 -0.92
CA ALA A 83 6.43 -0.20 0.48
C ALA A 83 6.85 1.27 0.65
N ILE A 84 7.53 1.85 -0.35
CA ILE A 84 7.87 3.28 -0.40
C ILE A 84 6.62 4.12 -0.65
N VAL A 85 5.82 3.77 -1.66
CA VAL A 85 4.73 4.62 -2.16
C VAL A 85 3.45 4.52 -1.32
N LEU A 86 3.06 3.33 -0.88
CA LEU A 86 1.76 3.10 -0.25
C LEU A 86 1.48 4.03 0.96
N PRO A 87 2.40 4.18 1.95
CA PRO A 87 2.12 4.96 3.14
C PRO A 87 1.95 6.45 2.83
N VAL A 88 2.74 6.98 1.90
CA VAL A 88 2.70 8.40 1.53
C VAL A 88 1.51 8.73 0.63
N LEU A 89 1.12 7.80 -0.26
CA LEU A 89 -0.10 7.93 -1.05
C LEU A 89 -1.34 7.91 -0.15
N TRP A 90 -1.38 7.06 0.88
CA TRP A 90 -2.49 7.07 1.85
C TRP A 90 -2.57 8.38 2.62
N ASN A 91 -1.44 8.97 3.00
CA ASN A 91 -1.44 10.28 3.64
C ASN A 91 -1.93 11.38 2.68
N GLU A 92 -1.44 11.42 1.45
CA GLU A 92 -1.86 12.40 0.42
C GLU A 92 -3.35 12.28 0.08
N LYS A 93 -3.88 11.04 0.04
CA LYS A 93 -5.28 10.76 -0.31
C LYS A 93 -6.15 10.45 0.90
N ARG A 94 -5.73 10.88 2.10
CA ARG A 94 -6.41 10.56 3.36
C ARG A 94 -7.87 10.99 3.37
N ASP A 95 -8.21 12.12 2.75
CA ASP A 95 -9.59 12.63 2.74
C ASP A 95 -10.53 11.74 1.94
N THR A 96 -10.17 11.42 0.70
CA THR A 96 -10.98 10.53 -0.17
C THR A 96 -11.03 9.09 0.33
N LYS A 97 -9.99 8.65 1.07
CA LYS A 97 -9.88 7.28 1.61
C LYS A 97 -10.30 7.19 3.09
N ARG A 98 -10.73 8.30 3.71
CA ARG A 98 -10.90 8.48 5.17
C ARG A 98 -11.67 7.35 5.84
N ALA A 99 -12.88 7.08 5.36
CA ALA A 99 -13.74 6.06 5.95
C ALA A 99 -13.12 4.65 5.91
N LYS A 100 -12.44 4.29 4.80
CA LYS A 100 -11.79 2.99 4.67
C LYS A 100 -10.47 2.91 5.43
N LEU A 101 -9.72 4.01 5.56
CA LEU A 101 -8.55 4.08 6.43
C LEU A 101 -8.93 3.91 7.91
N LEU A 102 -10.03 4.52 8.36
CA LEU A 102 -10.54 4.33 9.72
C LEU A 102 -11.06 2.90 9.97
N GLN A 103 -11.72 2.30 8.98
CA GLN A 103 -12.10 0.88 9.04
C GLN A 103 -10.87 -0.02 9.11
N TYR A 104 -9.86 0.22 8.26
CA TYR A 104 -8.59 -0.49 8.28
C TYR A 104 -7.88 -0.37 9.62
N ALA A 105 -7.78 0.85 10.18
CA ALA A 105 -7.21 1.10 11.49
C ALA A 105 -7.89 0.25 12.58
N ALA A 106 -9.22 0.26 12.64
CA ALA A 106 -9.97 -0.48 13.66
C ALA A 106 -9.94 -2.00 13.45
N ARG A 107 -10.04 -2.47 12.20
CA ARG A 107 -10.27 -3.90 11.90
C ARG A 107 -8.98 -4.70 11.73
N VAL A 108 -7.92 -4.07 11.24
CA VAL A 108 -6.65 -4.75 10.97
C VAL A 108 -5.64 -4.48 12.09
N TRP A 109 -5.65 -3.28 12.67
CA TRP A 109 -4.69 -2.88 13.69
C TRP A 109 -5.27 -2.69 15.09
N ASN A 110 -6.58 -2.88 15.26
CA ASN A 110 -7.28 -2.65 16.53
C ASN A 110 -7.10 -1.21 17.09
N ILE A 111 -6.99 -0.22 16.20
CA ILE A 111 -6.81 1.19 16.55
C ILE A 111 -8.20 1.88 16.61
N THR A 112 -8.73 2.01 17.82
CA THR A 112 -10.09 2.52 18.07
C THR A 112 -10.16 3.82 18.87
N GLU A 113 -9.06 4.24 19.50
CA GLU A 113 -9.00 5.42 20.37
C GLU A 113 -8.37 6.63 19.65
N GLY A 114 -8.69 7.83 20.12
CA GLY A 114 -8.21 9.09 19.53
C GLY A 114 -9.14 9.67 18.45
N SER A 115 -8.77 10.84 17.95
CA SER A 115 -9.41 11.49 16.81
C SER A 115 -9.27 10.67 15.53
N GLU A 116 -10.07 10.98 14.52
CA GLU A 116 -9.96 10.29 13.22
C GLU A 116 -8.57 10.42 12.60
N ASP A 117 -7.97 11.62 12.66
CA ASP A 117 -6.66 11.85 12.07
C ASP A 117 -5.55 11.12 12.81
N GLU A 118 -5.59 11.08 14.15
CA GLU A 118 -4.64 10.29 14.96
C GLU A 118 -4.73 8.79 14.64
N ARG A 119 -5.95 8.27 14.44
CA ARG A 119 -6.17 6.86 14.10
C ARG A 119 -5.67 6.51 12.70
N ILE A 120 -5.87 7.42 11.74
CA ILE A 120 -5.34 7.27 10.38
C ILE A 120 -3.81 7.31 10.40
N ASP A 121 -3.22 8.27 11.11
CA ASP A 121 -1.78 8.41 11.24
C ASP A 121 -1.16 7.16 11.88
N ALA A 122 -1.77 6.66 12.96
CA ALA A 122 -1.34 5.43 13.63
C ALA A 122 -1.44 4.20 12.71
N ALA A 123 -2.48 4.09 11.89
CA ALA A 123 -2.62 2.97 10.95
C ALA A 123 -1.59 3.04 9.80
N ILE A 124 -1.29 4.23 9.28
CA ILE A 124 -0.22 4.44 8.29
C ILE A 124 1.14 4.09 8.91
N ALA A 125 1.40 4.52 10.16
CA ALA A 125 2.63 4.21 10.88
C ALA A 125 2.78 2.70 11.17
N ALA A 126 1.71 2.01 11.59
CA ALA A 126 1.72 0.56 11.80
C ALA A 126 2.03 -0.20 10.50
N THR A 127 1.45 0.25 9.39
CA THR A 127 1.72 -0.31 8.06
C THR A 127 3.18 -0.12 7.65
N ARG A 128 3.72 1.09 7.86
CA ARG A 128 5.14 1.38 7.61
C ARG A 128 6.06 0.48 8.44
N ASN A 129 5.81 0.41 9.74
CA ASN A 129 6.59 -0.41 10.66
C ASN A 129 6.54 -1.90 10.29
N PHE A 130 5.39 -2.41 9.87
CA PHE A 130 5.26 -3.79 9.39
C PHE A 130 6.20 -4.09 8.22
N PHE A 131 6.24 -3.23 7.19
CA PHE A 131 7.17 -3.40 6.08
C PHE A 131 8.64 -3.34 6.53
N GLU A 132 8.98 -2.39 7.40
CA GLU A 132 10.35 -2.23 7.90
C GLU A 132 10.80 -3.42 8.76
N GLN A 133 9.91 -4.00 9.57
CA GLN A 133 10.18 -5.22 10.33
C GLN A 133 10.41 -6.45 9.44
N LEU A 134 9.82 -6.48 8.24
CA LEU A 134 10.10 -7.50 7.23
C LEU A 134 11.39 -7.22 6.44
N GLY A 135 12.14 -6.16 6.79
CA GLY A 135 13.38 -5.79 6.13
C GLY A 135 13.18 -5.01 4.82
N VAL A 136 12.01 -4.39 4.62
CA VAL A 136 11.69 -3.60 3.43
C VAL A 136 11.62 -2.11 3.79
N PRO A 137 12.71 -1.32 3.57
CA PRO A 137 12.69 0.12 3.79
C PRO A 137 11.57 0.82 3.01
N THR A 138 10.98 1.85 3.63
CA THR A 138 9.76 2.51 3.14
C THR A 138 9.98 3.96 2.69
N ARG A 139 11.23 4.33 2.44
CA ARG A 139 11.66 5.66 1.97
C ARG A 139 12.67 5.51 0.83
N LEU A 140 12.65 6.45 -0.11
CA LEU A 140 13.63 6.51 -1.20
C LEU A 140 15.07 6.60 -0.65
N SER A 141 15.28 7.37 0.41
CA SER A 141 16.58 7.47 1.09
C SER A 141 17.11 6.14 1.62
N GLY A 142 16.24 5.19 1.96
CA GLY A 142 16.60 3.83 2.36
C GLY A 142 17.31 3.03 1.25
N TYR A 143 17.20 3.49 0.00
CA TYR A 143 17.82 2.89 -1.19
C TYR A 143 18.84 3.84 -1.85
N GLY A 144 19.28 4.88 -1.15
CA GLY A 144 20.25 5.85 -1.67
C GLY A 144 19.68 6.81 -2.72
N LEU A 145 18.36 6.95 -2.79
CA LEU A 145 17.67 7.86 -3.71
C LEU A 145 17.27 9.14 -2.98
N ASP A 146 17.75 10.29 -3.43
CA ASP A 146 17.53 11.60 -2.79
C ASP A 146 16.29 12.37 -3.30
N GLY A 147 15.61 11.81 -4.31
CA GLY A 147 14.47 12.42 -5.00
C GLY A 147 14.82 13.26 -6.22
N SER A 148 16.10 13.38 -6.60
CA SER A 148 16.52 14.13 -7.80
C SER A 148 15.94 13.56 -9.10
N SER A 149 15.57 12.28 -9.13
CA SER A 149 14.96 11.61 -10.28
C SER A 149 13.46 11.87 -10.46
N ILE A 150 12.79 12.55 -9.51
CA ILE A 150 11.33 12.76 -9.56
C ILE A 150 10.85 13.41 -10.87
N PRO A 151 11.52 14.44 -11.43
CA PRO A 151 11.13 14.98 -12.73
C PRO A 151 11.12 13.93 -13.86
N ALA A 152 12.10 13.01 -13.87
CA ALA A 152 12.17 11.95 -14.88
C ALA A 152 11.08 10.89 -14.67
N LEU A 153 10.74 10.55 -13.41
CA LEU A 153 9.63 9.64 -13.10
C LEU A 153 8.29 10.20 -13.59
N LEU A 154 8.05 11.49 -13.39
CA LEU A 154 6.83 12.16 -13.86
C LEU A 154 6.73 12.16 -15.39
N ALA A 155 7.85 12.41 -16.09
CA ALA A 155 7.89 12.34 -17.54
C ALA A 155 7.55 10.93 -18.06
N LYS A 156 7.97 9.87 -17.35
CA LYS A 156 7.62 8.49 -17.70
C LYS A 156 6.17 8.16 -17.44
N LEU A 157 5.59 8.63 -16.33
CA LEU A 157 4.14 8.50 -16.11
C LEU A 157 3.35 9.16 -17.24
N GLU A 158 3.76 10.35 -17.68
CA GLU A 158 3.13 11.05 -18.80
C GLU A 158 3.25 10.26 -20.10
N GLU A 159 4.46 9.78 -20.45
CA GLU A 159 4.73 8.95 -21.63
C GLU A 159 3.87 7.67 -21.64
N HIS A 160 3.67 7.05 -20.48
CA HIS A 160 2.87 5.83 -20.34
C HIS A 160 1.36 6.10 -20.15
N GLY A 161 0.91 7.36 -20.22
CA GLY A 161 -0.51 7.72 -20.08
C GLY A 161 -1.06 7.62 -18.65
N MET A 162 -0.19 7.53 -17.65
CA MET A 162 -0.52 7.40 -16.23
C MET A 162 -0.78 8.77 -15.57
N THR A 163 -1.71 9.54 -16.15
CA THR A 163 -1.95 10.96 -15.77
C THR A 163 -3.23 11.19 -14.97
N GLN A 164 -4.06 10.17 -14.78
CA GLN A 164 -5.34 10.20 -14.05
C GLN A 164 -5.51 8.91 -13.25
N LEU A 165 -4.67 8.73 -12.24
CA LEU A 165 -4.61 7.50 -11.44
C LEU A 165 -5.61 7.51 -10.27
N GLY A 166 -5.78 6.35 -9.63
CA GLY A 166 -6.60 6.17 -8.44
C GLY A 166 -8.07 5.85 -8.76
N GLU A 167 -8.80 5.41 -7.74
CA GLU A 167 -10.21 5.04 -7.83
C GLU A 167 -11.14 6.21 -8.23
N ASN A 168 -10.68 7.45 -8.00
CA ASN A 168 -11.38 8.68 -8.37
C ASN A 168 -10.81 9.34 -9.64
N GLN A 169 -9.80 8.72 -10.28
CA GLN A 169 -9.07 9.28 -11.43
C GLN A 169 -8.50 10.69 -11.18
N ASP A 170 -8.15 10.99 -9.92
CA ASP A 170 -7.77 12.33 -9.45
C ASP A 170 -6.32 12.43 -8.98
N ILE A 171 -5.52 11.36 -9.12
CA ILE A 171 -4.08 11.38 -8.90
C ILE A 171 -3.42 11.78 -10.23
N THR A 172 -3.27 13.10 -10.42
CA THR A 172 -2.59 13.70 -11.57
C THR A 172 -1.07 13.64 -11.42
N LEU A 173 -0.32 14.14 -12.41
CA LEU A 173 1.14 14.28 -12.32
C LEU A 173 1.55 15.19 -11.14
N ASP A 174 0.77 16.22 -10.81
CA ASP A 174 1.04 17.10 -9.66
C ASP A 174 0.83 16.38 -8.32
N VAL A 175 -0.18 15.53 -8.22
CA VAL A 175 -0.39 14.68 -7.03
C VAL A 175 0.73 13.64 -6.93
N SER A 176 1.08 13.00 -8.06
CA SER A 176 2.17 12.02 -8.14
C SER A 176 3.51 12.63 -7.71
N ARG A 177 3.77 13.90 -8.07
CA ARG A 177 4.94 14.65 -7.60
C ARG A 177 4.98 14.74 -6.08
N ARG A 178 3.89 15.21 -5.44
CA ARG A 178 3.81 15.32 -3.98
C ARG A 178 3.99 13.98 -3.29
N ILE A 179 3.44 12.91 -3.87
CA ILE A 179 3.61 11.54 -3.36
C ILE A 179 5.09 11.14 -3.39
N TYR A 180 5.78 11.29 -4.53
CA TYR A 180 7.22 10.96 -4.59
C TYR A 180 8.08 11.86 -3.69
N GLU A 181 7.75 13.15 -3.58
CA GLU A 181 8.48 14.08 -2.71
C GLU A 181 8.30 13.71 -1.23
N ALA A 182 7.09 13.31 -0.82
CA ALA A 182 6.83 12.81 0.53
C ALA A 182 7.48 11.45 0.81
N ALA A 183 7.79 10.67 -0.24
CA ALA A 183 8.44 9.36 -0.15
C ALA A 183 9.95 9.42 0.10
N ARG A 184 10.55 10.62 0.11
CA ARG A 184 11.99 10.82 0.29
C ARG A 184 12.50 10.26 1.63
#